data_AF-A0A2K3JN20-F1
#
_entry.id   AF-A0A2K3JN20-F1
#
_cell.length_a   1.000
_cell.length_b   1.000
_cell.length_c   1.000
_cell.angle_alpha   90.00
_cell.angle_beta   90.00
_cell.angle_gamma   90.00
#
_symmetry.space_group_name_H-M   'P 1'
#
loop_
_entity.id
_entity.type
_entity.pdbx_description
1 polymer ?
#
loop_
_entity_poly.entity_id
_entity_poly.type
_entity_poly.pdbx_seq_one_letter_code
_entity_poly.pdbx_strand_id
1 'polypeptide(L)'
;VAVYPGNVLALHMSKPQGFRYKSGQYMFINCAAVSPFEWHPFSITSAPGDDYLSVHIRTLGDWTRSLRVKFSESCLPPTHGKSGLLRAECMQGDGSPR
;
A
#
# COMPACT_ATOMS: atom_id res chain seq x y z
N VAL A 1 3.66 3.16 -3.36
CA VAL A 1 3.98 1.76 -2.93
C VAL A 1 5.47 1.53 -3.06
N ALA A 2 6.09 0.74 -2.17
CA ALA A 2 7.51 0.36 -2.25
C ALA A 2 7.70 -1.12 -1.92
N VAL A 3 8.66 -1.79 -2.59
CA VAL A 3 9.03 -3.18 -2.34
C VAL A 3 10.47 -3.22 -1.81
N TYR A 4 10.67 -3.72 -0.59
CA TYR A 4 11.98 -3.73 0.08
C TYR A 4 12.73 -5.07 -0.07
N PRO A 5 14.08 -5.05 -0.10
CA PRO A 5 14.88 -6.26 0.07
C PRO A 5 14.55 -6.87 1.44
N GLY A 6 14.12 -8.14 1.46
CA GLY A 6 13.59 -8.79 2.67
C GLY A 6 12.11 -9.17 2.62
N ASN A 7 11.50 -9.22 1.43
CA ASN A 7 10.12 -9.69 1.22
C ASN A 7 9.05 -8.86 1.95
N VAL A 8 9.29 -7.55 2.08
CA VAL A 8 8.33 -6.60 2.66
C VAL A 8 7.75 -5.69 1.58
N LEU A 9 6.43 -5.61 1.53
CA LEU A 9 5.68 -4.65 0.74
C LEU A 9 5.23 -3.50 1.65
N ALA A 10 5.55 -2.26 1.28
CA ALA A 10 5.04 -1.08 1.96
C ALA A 10 3.98 -0.38 1.12
N LEU A 11 2.80 -0.23 1.71
CA LEU A 11 1.68 0.51 1.14
C LEU A 11 1.57 1.85 1.86
N HIS A 12 1.50 2.92 1.08
CA HIS A 12 1.22 4.27 1.55
C HIS A 12 -0.07 4.73 0.88
N MET A 13 -1.00 5.23 1.66
CA MET A 13 -2.34 5.63 1.23
C MET A 13 -2.66 7.01 1.81
N SER A 14 -3.51 7.76 1.12
CA SER A 14 -4.09 8.99 1.66
C SER A 14 -4.90 8.67 2.91
N LYS A 15 -4.75 9.47 3.96
CA LYS A 15 -5.58 9.36 5.15
C LYS A 15 -6.97 9.96 4.86
N PRO A 16 -8.06 9.19 5.01
CA PRO A 16 -9.40 9.74 4.79
C PRO A 16 -9.71 10.85 5.79
N GLN A 17 -10.52 11.82 5.37
CA GLN A 17 -10.94 12.91 6.25
C GLN A 17 -11.67 12.36 7.48
N GLY A 18 -11.27 12.83 8.67
CA GLY A 18 -11.84 12.37 9.93
C GLY A 18 -11.38 10.98 10.38
N PHE A 19 -10.46 10.31 9.66
CA PHE A 19 -9.90 9.05 10.08
C PHE A 19 -8.97 9.24 11.30
N ARG A 20 -9.36 8.67 12.45
CA ARG A 20 -8.62 8.77 13.71
C ARG A 20 -8.27 7.37 14.20
N TYR A 21 -7.00 7.19 14.59
CA TYR A 21 -6.49 5.96 15.17
C TYR A 21 -5.50 6.28 16.29
N LYS A 22 -5.21 5.31 17.14
CA LYS A 22 -4.17 5.36 18.18
C LYS A 22 -2.99 4.50 17.75
N SER A 23 -1.80 4.84 18.25
CA SER A 23 -0.60 4.03 18.03
C SER A 23 -0.84 2.57 18.45
N GLY A 24 -0.33 1.63 17.65
CA GLY A 24 -0.51 0.20 17.87
C GLY A 24 -1.81 -0.39 17.32
N GLN A 25 -2.74 0.42 16.82
CA GLN A 25 -3.92 -0.10 16.12
C GLN A 25 -3.57 -0.66 14.74
N TYR A 26 -4.48 -1.46 14.21
CA TYR A 26 -4.38 -2.09 12.90
C TYR A 26 -5.59 -1.70 12.06
N MET A 27 -5.48 -1.92 10.75
CA MET A 27 -6.61 -1.83 9.83
C MET A 27 -6.73 -3.12 9.02
N PHE A 28 -7.93 -3.39 8.52
CA PHE A 28 -8.16 -4.50 7.60
C PHE A 28 -7.96 -4.02 6.16
N ILE A 29 -7.26 -4.83 5.37
CA ILE A 29 -7.03 -4.59 3.95
C ILE A 29 -7.70 -5.71 3.16
N ASN A 30 -8.48 -5.32 2.17
CA ASN A 30 -8.96 -6.18 1.11
C ASN A 30 -8.37 -5.71 -0.22
N CYS A 31 -8.03 -6.67 -1.08
CA CYS A 31 -7.60 -6.39 -2.44
C CYS A 31 -8.37 -7.30 -3.38
N ALA A 32 -9.39 -6.77 -4.04
CA ALA A 32 -10.26 -7.56 -4.93
C ALA A 32 -9.51 -8.24 -6.08
N ALA A 33 -8.37 -7.68 -6.52
CA ALA A 33 -7.50 -8.28 -7.53
C ALA A 33 -6.70 -9.51 -7.03
N VAL A 34 -6.64 -9.72 -5.72
CA VAL A 34 -6.07 -10.92 -5.08
C VAL A 34 -7.19 -11.86 -4.66
N SER A 35 -8.15 -11.34 -3.90
CA SER A 35 -9.31 -12.08 -3.42
C SER A 35 -10.43 -11.12 -3.02
N PRO A 36 -11.62 -11.20 -3.66
CA PRO A 36 -12.71 -10.24 -3.44
C PRO A 36 -13.33 -10.30 -2.05
N PHE A 37 -13.17 -11.39 -1.32
CA PHE A 37 -13.87 -11.60 -0.03
C PHE A 37 -12.93 -11.75 1.17
N GLU A 38 -11.62 -11.77 0.97
CA GLU A 38 -10.65 -11.93 2.07
C GLU A 38 -10.18 -10.58 2.62
N TRP A 39 -10.26 -10.42 3.94
CA TRP A 39 -9.80 -9.23 4.66
C TRP A 39 -8.68 -9.64 5.62
N HIS A 40 -7.55 -8.95 5.56
CA HIS A 40 -6.39 -9.25 6.40
C HIS A 40 -6.01 -8.06 7.29
N PRO A 41 -5.77 -8.29 8.59
CA PRO A 41 -5.36 -7.23 9.51
C PRO A 41 -3.87 -6.90 9.37
N PHE A 42 -3.54 -5.61 9.33
CA PHE A 42 -2.16 -5.11 9.37
C PHE A 42 -2.03 -3.91 10.30
N SER A 43 -0.99 -3.93 11.14
CA SER A 43 -0.66 -2.81 12.02
C SER A 43 -0.35 -1.55 11.21
N ILE A 44 -0.95 -0.43 11.62
CA ILE A 44 -0.66 0.87 11.03
C ILE A 44 0.74 1.28 11.49
N THR A 45 1.62 1.58 10.54
CA THR A 45 3.02 1.93 10.80
C THR A 45 3.31 3.43 10.73
N SER A 46 2.37 4.23 10.24
CA SER A 46 2.41 5.70 10.30
C SER A 46 2.01 6.20 11.70
N ALA A 47 2.35 7.44 12.02
CA ALA A 47 1.95 8.08 13.26
C ALA A 47 0.51 8.64 13.16
N PRO A 48 -0.29 8.63 14.25
CA PRO A 48 -1.64 9.21 14.24
C PRO A 48 -1.74 10.66 13.75
N GLY A 49 -0.65 11.43 13.88
CA GLY A 49 -0.55 12.81 13.41
C GLY A 49 -0.23 12.96 11.92
N ASP A 50 0.22 11.90 11.24
CA ASP A 50 0.56 11.95 9.82
C ASP A 50 -0.69 12.17 8.97
N ASP A 51 -0.50 12.82 7.82
CA ASP A 51 -1.50 13.07 6.77
C ASP A 51 -1.67 11.87 5.82
N TYR A 52 -0.92 10.79 6.03
CA TYR A 52 -1.00 9.54 5.31
C TYR A 52 -1.19 8.34 6.26
N LEU A 53 -1.58 7.21 5.68
CA LEU A 53 -1.59 5.90 6.32
C LEU A 53 -0.54 5.02 5.68
N SER A 54 0.25 4.31 6.49
CA SER A 54 1.17 3.30 5.98
C SER A 54 1.05 1.97 6.69
N VAL A 55 1.34 0.88 5.96
CA VAL A 55 1.48 -0.48 6.49
C VAL A 55 2.69 -1.16 5.85
N HIS A 56 3.31 -2.07 6.60
CA HIS A 56 4.40 -2.92 6.14
C HIS A 56 4.00 -4.39 6.22
N ILE A 57 3.89 -5.02 5.06
CA ILE A 57 3.36 -6.38 4.89
C ILE A 57 4.51 -7.32 4.58
N ARG A 58 4.80 -8.25 5.48
CA ARG A 58 5.73 -9.36 5.20
C ARG A 58 5.05 -10.39 4.30
N THR A 59 5.78 -10.86 3.30
CA THR A 59 5.29 -11.86 2.35
C THR A 59 5.49 -13.27 2.91
N LEU A 60 4.52 -13.76 3.68
CA LEU A 60 4.61 -15.05 4.38
C LEU A 60 3.61 -16.11 3.86
N GLY A 61 2.42 -15.68 3.46
CA GLY A 61 1.36 -16.55 2.95
C GLY A 61 0.97 -16.25 1.51
N ASP A 62 0.11 -17.07 0.95
CA ASP A 62 -0.29 -17.00 -0.46
C ASP A 62 -0.94 -15.67 -0.80
N TRP A 63 -1.86 -15.21 0.05
CA TRP A 63 -2.50 -13.90 -0.12
C TRP A 63 -1.47 -12.76 -0.17
N THR A 64 -0.53 -12.72 0.78
CA THR A 64 0.51 -11.67 0.82
C THR A 64 1.48 -11.75 -0.35
N ARG A 65 1.73 -12.95 -0.89
CA ARG A 65 2.58 -13.17 -2.07
C ARG A 65 1.90 -12.67 -3.34
N SER A 66 0.63 -13.02 -3.52
CA SER A 66 -0.19 -12.51 -4.61
C SER A 66 -0.34 -11.00 -4.55
N LEU A 67 -0.54 -10.42 -3.36
CA LEU A 67 -0.59 -8.97 -3.16
C LEU A 67 0.72 -8.32 -3.63
N ARG A 68 1.88 -8.84 -3.22
CA ARG A 68 3.18 -8.34 -3.65
C ARG A 68 3.34 -8.39 -5.17
N VAL A 69 2.97 -9.51 -5.80
CA VAL A 69 3.04 -9.66 -7.27
C VAL A 69 2.18 -8.60 -7.95
N LYS A 70 0.92 -8.45 -7.54
CA LYS A 70 0.00 -7.44 -8.12
C LYS A 70 0.54 -6.03 -8.03
N PHE A 71 1.09 -5.65 -6.88
CA PHE A 71 1.68 -4.32 -6.74
C PHE A 71 3.02 -4.18 -7.48
N SER A 72 3.79 -5.25 -7.70
CA SER A 72 5.01 -5.18 -8.50
C SER A 72 4.74 -5.02 -10.00
N GLU A 73 3.67 -5.61 -10.52
CA GLU A 73 3.22 -5.43 -11.92
C GLU A 73 2.87 -3.97 -12.21
N SER A 74 2.18 -3.30 -11.28
CA SER A 74 1.83 -1.89 -11.39
C SER A 74 3.02 -0.92 -11.25
N CYS A 75 4.19 -1.42 -10.84
CA CYS A 75 5.39 -0.59 -10.70
C CYS A 75 6.44 -0.83 -11.79
N LEU A 76 6.10 -1.47 -12.92
CA LEU A 76 7.05 -1.61 -14.03
C LEU A 76 7.57 -0.23 -14.47
N PRO A 77 8.88 -0.06 -14.67
CA PRO A 77 9.44 1.21 -15.11
C PRO A 77 8.87 1.54 -16.50
N PRO A 78 8.59 2.82 -16.81
CA PRO A 78 8.62 3.26 -18.19
C PRO A 78 9.97 2.83 -18.77
N THR A 79 9.97 2.23 -19.96
CA THR A 79 11.19 2.00 -20.73
C THR A 79 12.08 3.24 -20.68
N HIS A 80 13.38 3.04 -20.39
CA HIS A 80 14.46 4.01 -20.17
C HIS A 80 14.76 4.47 -18.73
N GLY A 81 15.52 3.62 -18.03
CA GLY A 81 16.67 4.02 -17.20
C GLY A 81 16.45 5.04 -16.08
N LYS A 82 16.17 4.57 -14.86
CA LYS A 82 16.65 5.13 -13.58
C LYS A 82 16.33 4.21 -12.39
N SER A 83 17.40 3.75 -11.74
CA SER A 83 17.56 3.37 -10.32
C SER A 83 16.36 2.86 -9.49
N GLY A 84 16.37 1.56 -9.19
CA GLY A 84 16.55 1.03 -7.81
C GLY A 84 15.43 1.10 -6.76
N LEU A 85 14.37 1.88 -6.93
CA LEU A 85 13.24 1.86 -5.99
C LEU A 85 11.94 2.10 -6.77
N LEU A 86 11.14 1.04 -6.93
CA LEU A 86 9.88 1.13 -7.67
C LEU A 86 8.83 1.81 -6.79
N ARG A 87 8.66 3.12 -6.98
CA ARG A 87 7.62 3.94 -6.35
C ARG A 87 6.44 4.04 -7.31
N ALA A 88 5.38 3.26 -7.10
CA ALA A 88 4.10 3.57 -7.76
C ALA A 88 3.42 4.71 -7.01
N GLU A 89 3.29 5.84 -7.68
CA GLU A 89 2.41 6.95 -7.29
C GLU A 89 1.06 6.71 -7.94
N CYS A 90 0.01 6.51 -7.12
CA CYS A 90 -1.36 6.43 -7.63
C CYS A 90 -1.79 7.86 -7.95
N MET A 91 -2.02 8.18 -9.22
CA MET A 91 -2.49 9.50 -9.66
C MET A 91 -3.83 9.82 -9.00
N GLN A 92 -3.88 10.95 -8.30
CA GLN A 92 -5.12 11.50 -7.77
C GLN A 92 -5.97 11.99 -8.94
N GLY A 93 -7.21 11.52 -9.02
CA GLY A 93 -8.20 12.08 -9.94
C GLY A 93 -8.43 13.54 -9.58
N ASP A 94 -8.22 14.41 -10.56
CA ASP A 94 -8.55 15.84 -10.49
C ASP A 94 -10.05 15.99 -10.19
N GLY A 95 -10.34 16.43 -8.97
CA GLY A 95 -11.68 16.90 -8.60
C GLY A 95 -11.86 18.30 -9.14
N SER A 96 -12.24 18.44 -10.41
CA SER A 96 -12.63 19.73 -10.96
C SER A 96 -13.95 20.22 -10.31
N PRO A 97 -14.04 21.48 -9.83
CA PRO A 97 -15.26 21.98 -9.24
C PRO A 97 -16.23 22.54 -10.29
N ARG A 98 -17.52 22.27 -10.13
CA ARG A 98 -18.63 23.12 -10.56
C ARG A 98 -19.74 23.09 -9.52
#